data_AF-A0A5B1QCT7-F1
#
_entry.id   AF-A0A5B1QCT7-F1
#
_cell.length_a   1.000
_cell.length_b   1.000
_cell.length_c   1.000
_cell.angle_alpha   90.00
_cell.angle_beta   90.00
_cell.angle_gamma   90.00
#
_symmetry.space_group_name_H-M   'P 1'
#
loop_
_entity.id
_entity.type
_entity.pdbx_description
1 polymer ?
#
loop_
_entity_poly.entity_id
_entity_poly.type
_entity_poly.pdbx_seq_one_letter_code
_entity_poly.pdbx_strand_id
1 'polypeptide(L)' 'MAGHGYVKHDPAIERWNSMREGVYKHFRFTSRASWISISAVLLIPGSLIWISAQTDMKYDWTGKRKDESLYRSPSK' A
#
# COMPACT_ATOMS: atom_id res chain seq x y z
N MET A 1 -3.26 26.69 -30.90
CA MET A 1 -4.46 27.09 -30.13
C MET A 1 -4.19 28.45 -29.52
N ALA A 2 -4.82 29.51 -30.01
CA ALA A 2 -4.63 30.87 -29.54
C ALA A 2 -5.81 31.24 -28.62
N GLY A 3 -5.68 30.88 -27.34
CA GLY A 3 -6.59 31.33 -26.28
C GLY A 3 -5.83 32.27 -25.36
N HIS A 4 -6.40 33.43 -25.04
CA HIS A 4 -5.84 34.35 -24.06
C HIS A 4 -5.79 33.65 -22.68
N GLY A 5 -4.60 33.23 -22.27
CA GLY A 5 -4.40 32.56 -20.98
C GLY A 5 -4.60 33.54 -19.84
N TYR A 6 -5.75 33.46 -19.16
CA TYR A 6 -6.02 34.23 -17.93
C TYR A 6 -5.24 33.74 -16.71
N VAL A 7 -4.62 32.55 -16.82
CA VAL A 7 -3.82 31.97 -15.74
C VAL A 7 -2.44 32.62 -15.74
N LYS A 8 -2.06 33.21 -14.60
CA LYS A 8 -0.69 33.67 -14.39
C LYS A 8 0.21 32.45 -14.22
N HIS A 9 1.02 32.17 -15.23
CA HIS A 9 2.01 31.11 -15.20
C HIS A 9 3.16 31.50 -14.27
N ASP A 10 3.28 30.79 -13.15
CA ASP A 10 4.42 30.92 -12.25
C ASP A 10 5.48 29.88 -12.64
N PRO A 11 6.69 30.31 -13.07
CA PRO A 11 7.75 29.38 -13.46
C PRO A 11 8.21 28.47 -12.33
N ALA A 12 7.98 28.81 -11.06
CA ALA A 12 8.28 27.92 -9.94
C ALA A 12 7.31 26.73 -9.89
N ILE A 13 6.01 26.99 -10.09
CA ILE A 13 4.96 25.95 -10.09
C ILE A 13 5.15 25.02 -11.28
N GLU A 14 5.44 25.56 -12.46
CA GLU A 14 5.66 24.76 -13.67
C GLU A 14 6.89 23.85 -13.55
N ARG A 15 7.98 24.35 -12.96
CA ARG A 15 9.19 23.55 -12.69
C ARG A 15 8.94 22.44 -11.68
N TRP A 16 8.21 22.73 -10.61
CA TRP A 16 7.85 21.71 -9.63
C TRP A 16 6.95 20.63 -10.24
N ASN A 17 5.96 21.03 -11.05
CA ASN A 17 5.11 20.08 -11.77
C ASN A 17 5.95 19.21 -12.71
N SER A 18 6.82 19.83 -13.52
CA SER A 18 7.72 19.12 -14.44
C SER A 18 8.66 18.16 -13.71
N MET A 19 9.18 18.57 -12.54
CA MET A 19 10.00 17.72 -11.69
C MET A 19 9.21 16.51 -11.21
N ARG A 20 8.01 16.71 -10.62
CA ARG A 20 7.14 15.65 -10.09
C ARG A 20 6.77 14.63 -11.18
N GLU A 21 6.27 15.11 -12.30
CA GLU A 21 5.88 14.25 -13.44
C GLU A 21 7.09 13.55 -14.07
N GLY A 22 8.27 14.18 -14.02
CA GLY A 22 9.52 13.64 -14.54
C GLY A 22 10.34 12.78 -13.56
N VAL A 23 9.89 12.55 -12.32
CA VAL A 23 10.67 11.86 -11.28
C VAL A 23 11.13 10.48 -11.74
N TYR A 24 10.26 9.72 -12.41
CA TYR A 24 10.55 8.35 -12.84
C TYR A 24 11.76 8.25 -13.79
N LYS A 25 12.02 9.29 -14.60
CA LYS A 25 13.16 9.33 -15.54
C LYS A 25 14.50 9.41 -14.81
N HIS A 26 14.52 9.97 -13.61
CA HIS A 26 15.72 10.19 -12.81
C HIS A 26 15.81 9.25 -11.61
N PHE A 27 14.85 8.33 -11.47
CA PHE A 27 14.80 7.39 -10.37
C PHE A 27 15.99 6.43 -10.38
N ARG A 28 16.52 6.13 -9.19
CA ARG A 28 17.59 5.15 -8.99
C ARG A 28 17.29 4.28 -7.78
N PHE A 29 17.55 2.99 -7.92
CA PHE A 29 17.50 2.04 -6.81
C PHE A 29 18.67 2.25 -5.86
N THR A 30 18.49 3.16 -4.90
CA THR A 30 19.35 3.28 -3.72
C THR A 30 18.93 2.26 -2.67
N SER A 31 19.80 1.91 -1.72
CA SER A 31 19.47 0.93 -0.68
C SER A 31 18.16 1.27 0.05
N ARG A 32 17.91 2.55 0.32
CA ARG A 32 16.65 3.01 0.93
C ARG A 32 15.45 2.82 0.00
N ALA A 33 15.54 3.29 -1.25
CA ALA A 33 14.45 3.20 -2.20
C ALA A 33 14.09 1.73 -2.49
N SER A 34 15.10 0.87 -2.65
CA SER A 34 14.91 -0.57 -2.86
C SER A 34 14.16 -1.23 -1.70
N TRP A 35 14.56 -0.96 -0.46
CA TRP A 35 13.86 -1.52 0.71
C TRP A 35 12.41 -1.03 0.82
N ILE A 36 12.15 0.23 0.51
CA ILE A 36 10.78 0.78 0.50
C ILE A 36 9.95 0.09 -0.58
N SER A 37 10.47 -0.02 -1.81
CA SER A 37 9.76 -0.66 -2.92
C SER A 37 9.47 -2.14 -2.64
N ILE A 38 10.45 -2.90 -2.15
CA ILE A 38 10.28 -4.32 -1.81
C ILE A 38 9.25 -4.47 -0.68
N SER A 39 9.33 -3.63 0.34
CA SER A 39 8.38 -3.70 1.46
C SER A 39 6.95 -3.41 1.02
N ALA A 40 6.76 -2.35 0.23
CA ALA A 40 5.45 -1.91 -0.21
C ALA A 40 4.79 -2.87 -1.21
N VAL A 41 5.57 -3.43 -2.15
CA VAL A 41 5.03 -4.25 -3.24
C VAL A 41 4.96 -5.73 -2.87
N LEU A 42 5.91 -6.23 -2.08
CA LEU A 42 6.01 -7.66 -1.78
C LEU A 42 5.73 -7.99 -0.33
N LEU A 43 6.45 -7.37 0.63
CA LEU A 43 6.35 -7.79 2.03
C LEU A 43 4.97 -7.52 2.62
N ILE A 44 4.43 -6.32 2.43
CA ILE A 44 3.12 -5.95 2.99
C ILE A 44 2.01 -6.78 2.33
N PRO A 45 1.84 -6.82 0.99
CA PRO A 45 0.78 -7.62 0.38
C PRO A 45 0.97 -9.13 0.62
N GLY A 46 2.21 -9.63 0.54
CA GLY A 46 2.51 -11.05 0.75
C GLY A 46 2.23 -11.50 2.19
N SER A 47 2.60 -10.70 3.19
CA SER A 47 2.28 -11.02 4.59
C SER A 47 0.79 -10.97 4.86
N LEU A 48 0.06 -10.00 4.30
CA LEU A 48 -1.41 -9.93 4.44
C LEU A 48 -2.10 -11.15 3.84
N ILE A 49 -1.71 -11.56 2.63
CA ILE A 49 -2.26 -12.78 1.99
C ILE A 49 -1.95 -14.01 2.85
N TRP A 50 -0.71 -14.14 3.33
CA TRP A 50 -0.29 -15.28 4.12
C TRP A 50 -1.06 -15.36 5.45
N ILE A 51 -1.17 -14.25 6.19
CA ILE A 51 -1.96 -14.20 7.44
C ILE A 51 -3.42 -14.53 7.14
N SER A 52 -4.01 -13.88 6.13
CA SER A 52 -5.39 -14.11 5.74
C SER A 52 -5.63 -15.58 5.42
N ALA A 53 -4.78 -16.21 4.63
CA ALA A 53 -4.91 -17.63 4.27
C ALA A 53 -4.80 -18.58 5.47
N GLN A 54 -4.00 -18.22 6.48
CA GLN A 54 -3.81 -19.03 7.69
C GLN A 54 -4.92 -18.83 8.73
N THR A 55 -5.59 -17.67 8.71
CA THR A 55 -6.65 -17.33 9.67
C THR A 55 -8.05 -17.47 9.09
N ASP A 56 -8.18 -17.57 7.77
CA ASP A 56 -9.47 -17.71 7.11
C ASP A 56 -10.23 -18.93 7.66
N MET A 57 -11.50 -18.71 8.02
CA MET A 57 -12.41 -19.71 8.59
C MET A 57 -11.90 -20.45 9.84
N LYS A 58 -10.79 -20.02 10.44
CA LYS A 58 -10.17 -20.66 11.60
C LYS A 58 -10.93 -20.40 12.90
N TYR A 59 -11.60 -19.25 12.98
CA TYR A 59 -12.28 -18.79 14.18
C TYR A 59 -13.78 -18.60 13.93
N ASP A 60 -14.59 -18.95 14.93
CA ASP A 60 -16.03 -18.67 14.95
C ASP A 60 -16.43 -18.29 16.38
N TRP A 61 -16.86 -17.03 16.54
CA TRP A 61 -17.16 -16.44 17.85
C TRP A 61 -18.66 -16.36 18.09
N THR A 62 -19.47 -16.81 17.14
CA THR A 62 -20.93 -16.69 17.18
C THR A 62 -21.49 -17.49 18.35
N GLY A 63 -22.06 -16.79 19.35
CA GLY A 63 -22.71 -17.42 20.50
C GLY A 63 -21.78 -18.14 21.49
N LYS A 64 -20.46 -17.94 21.42
CA LYS A 64 -19.49 -18.57 22.33
C LYS A 64 -19.61 -18.04 23.76
N ARG A 65 -19.52 -18.94 24.75
CA ARG A 65 -19.57 -18.62 26.19
C ARG A 65 -18.17 -18.51 26.81
N LYS A 66 -18.12 -18.06 28.07
CA LYS A 66 -16.90 -18.07 28.86
C LYS A 66 -16.33 -19.50 28.92
N ASP A 67 -15.02 -19.62 28.75
CA ASP A 67 -14.26 -20.88 28.75
C ASP A 67 -14.47 -21.78 27.52
N GLU A 68 -15.25 -21.35 26.51
CA GLU A 68 -15.39 -22.07 25.24
C GLU A 68 -14.32 -21.66 24.21
N SER A 69 -13.86 -22.63 23.41
CA SER A 69 -12.89 -22.39 22.35
C SER A 69 -13.48 -21.57 21.20
N LEU A 70 -12.72 -20.54 20.78
CA LEU A 70 -13.02 -19.68 19.64
C LEU A 70 -12.62 -20.30 18.29
N TYR A 71 -11.88 -21.40 18.31
CA TYR A 71 -11.57 -22.15 17.09
C TYR A 71 -12.85 -22.76 16.54
N ARG A 72 -13.03 -22.67 15.22
CA ARG A 72 -14.18 -23.26 14.53
C ARG A 72 -14.20 -24.78 14.70
N SER A 73 -13.04 -25.42 14.59
CA SER A 73 -12.86 -26.86 14.85
C SER A 73 -11.82 -27.04 15.96
N PRO A 74 -12.24 -27.06 17.24
CA PRO A 74 -11.32 -27.32 18.34
C PRO A 74 -10.82 -28.77 18.27
N SER A 75 -9.52 -28.99 18.44
CA SER A 75 -9.01 -30.34 18.70
C SER A 75 -9.52 -30.81 20.07
N LYS A 76 -9.79 -32.11 20.20
CA LYS A 76 -10.18 -32.73 21.47
C LYS A 76 -9.10 -32.58 22.53
#